data_AF-A0A1D2JE10-F1
#
_entry.id   AF-A0A1D2JE10-F1
#
_cell.length_a   1.000
_cell.length_b   1.000
_cell.length_c   1.000
_cell.angle_alpha   90.00
_cell.angle_beta   90.00
_cell.angle_gamma   90.00
#
_symmetry.space_group_name_H-M   'P 1'
#
loop_
_entity.id
_entity.type
_entity.pdbx_description
1 polymer ?
#
loop_
_entity_poly.entity_id
_entity_poly.type
_entity_poly.pdbx_seq_one_letter_code
_entity_poly.pdbx_strand_id
1 'polypeptide(L)'
;MSAKSDDPELKLEVDLMTLDYILCKAIRAIVEDRISQRNGQQPLSKHIDRKGESILGIFDAFMQLFRYNHPNKINDNDAYNLPRDLKIKLRILTVTNLLCRRYRASSNPSVFLPSEETLHAHRECNKARAERWLDRNRDRRISCGTAKEPTPPDKSFLERNRRDMSLHIGISHHHDKTPPVGPTVTLLDILPECMDLCRMVFYDIPDKSWMELLVQFMLHAAIEEFLIRGKPIAEAANEAFAWNYPDDVEVEEANGDQDDKTHAADNISQWETMRDSAKESFFDTRGVQDWESRIGGILDKYPFILFEERILKWLIQLLELQDSSILMQLEEGKLEGLTVEETEEFMNKVGVR
;
A
#
# COMPACT_ATOMS: atom_id res chain seq x y z
N MET A 1 7.72 31.83 38.91
CA MET A 1 8.12 30.46 39.27
C MET A 1 8.10 29.64 38.00
N SER A 2 9.27 29.31 37.46
CA SER A 2 9.44 28.56 36.22
C SER A 2 9.25 27.08 36.54
N ALA A 3 8.05 26.56 36.33
CA ALA A 3 7.81 25.13 36.37
C ALA A 3 8.39 24.52 35.09
N LYS A 4 9.65 24.09 35.15
CA LYS A 4 10.19 23.12 34.20
C LYS A 4 9.47 21.81 34.42
N SER A 5 8.34 21.65 33.74
CA SER A 5 7.67 20.36 33.54
C SER A 5 8.41 19.61 32.43
N ASP A 6 9.66 19.23 32.68
CA ASP A 6 10.39 18.30 31.81
C ASP A 6 10.10 16.87 32.28
N ASP A 7 8.82 16.49 32.36
CA ASP A 7 8.44 15.09 32.56
C ASP A 7 8.64 14.36 31.22
N PRO A 8 9.65 13.47 31.11
CA PRO A 8 9.96 12.80 29.85
C PRO A 8 8.86 11.83 29.43
N GLU A 9 8.09 11.29 30.37
CA GLU A 9 7.01 10.35 30.10
C GLU A 9 5.80 11.09 29.52
N LEU A 10 5.37 12.18 30.18
CA LEU A 10 4.33 13.06 29.65
C LEU A 10 4.69 13.62 28.27
N LYS A 11 5.96 14.02 28.05
CA LYS A 11 6.41 14.49 26.73
C LYS A 11 6.29 13.40 25.67
N LEU A 12 6.63 12.15 26.00
CA LEU A 12 6.48 11.02 25.08
C LEU A 12 5.01 10.78 24.73
N GLU A 13 4.10 10.80 25.71
CA GLU A 13 2.66 10.63 25.47
C GLU A 13 2.11 11.70 24.54
N VAL A 14 2.43 12.97 24.79
CA VAL A 14 2.02 14.09 23.93
C VAL A 14 2.58 13.93 22.51
N ASP A 15 3.84 13.56 22.38
CA ASP A 15 4.49 13.35 21.08
C ASP A 15 3.88 12.16 20.32
N LEU A 16 3.48 11.08 21.01
CA LEU A 16 2.77 9.94 20.42
C LEU A 16 1.36 10.32 19.95
N MET A 17 0.59 11.03 20.78
CA MET A 17 -0.74 11.53 20.40
C MET A 17 -0.68 12.46 19.18
N THR A 18 0.33 13.32 19.12
CA THR A 18 0.56 14.24 18.00
C THR A 18 0.94 13.48 16.72
N LEU A 19 1.83 12.49 16.84
CA LEU A 19 2.22 11.63 15.72
C LEU A 19 1.01 10.90 15.14
N ASP A 20 0.20 10.30 16.00
CA ASP A 20 -1.01 9.57 15.63
C ASP A 20 -2.03 10.45 14.88
N TYR A 21 -2.27 11.65 15.40
CA TYR A 21 -3.14 12.63 14.76
C TYR A 21 -2.67 13.01 13.36
N ILE A 22 -1.38 13.36 13.22
CA ILE A 22 -0.81 13.75 11.94
C ILE A 22 -0.85 12.59 10.95
N LEU A 23 -0.60 11.35 11.39
CA LEU A 23 -0.71 10.14 10.57
C LEU A 23 -2.12 9.98 9.99
N CYS A 24 -3.14 10.02 10.84
CA CYS A 24 -4.53 9.87 10.41
C CYS A 24 -4.94 10.98 9.42
N LYS A 25 -4.55 12.23 9.67
CA LYS A 25 -4.79 13.35 8.74
C LYS A 25 -4.04 13.17 7.42
N ALA A 26 -2.80 12.69 7.46
CA ALA A 26 -1.98 12.48 6.27
C ALA A 26 -2.58 11.40 5.37
N ILE A 27 -2.95 10.24 5.93
CA ILE A 27 -3.57 9.15 5.17
C ILE A 27 -4.84 9.64 4.48
N ARG A 28 -5.78 10.25 5.23
CA ARG A 28 -7.04 10.76 4.68
C ARG A 28 -6.80 11.78 3.56
N ALA A 29 -5.93 12.76 3.78
CA ALA A 29 -5.63 13.80 2.81
C ALA A 29 -5.02 13.24 1.50
N ILE A 30 -4.13 12.24 1.58
CA ILE A 30 -3.52 11.64 0.38
C ILE A 30 -4.55 10.83 -0.42
N VAL A 31 -5.42 10.08 0.27
CA VAL A 31 -6.49 9.31 -0.38
C VAL A 31 -7.49 10.26 -1.05
N GLU A 32 -7.93 11.30 -0.34
CA GLU A 32 -8.84 12.33 -0.88
C GLU A 32 -8.23 13.03 -2.11
N ASP A 33 -6.96 13.44 -2.04
CA ASP A 33 -6.25 14.03 -3.17
C ASP A 33 -6.26 13.10 -4.40
N ARG A 34 -6.08 11.77 -4.19
CA ARG A 34 -6.11 10.78 -5.28
C ARG A 34 -7.51 10.57 -5.85
N ILE A 35 -8.54 10.51 -4.99
CA ILE A 35 -9.94 10.40 -5.41
C ILE A 35 -10.35 11.62 -6.24
N SER A 36 -10.01 12.83 -5.79
CA SER A 36 -10.29 14.07 -6.54
C SER A 36 -9.59 14.10 -7.90
N GLN A 37 -8.33 13.62 -7.97
CA GLN A 37 -7.60 13.50 -9.24
C GLN A 37 -8.30 12.54 -10.21
N ARG A 38 -8.72 11.36 -9.74
CA ARG A 38 -9.43 10.36 -10.56
C ARG A 38 -10.76 10.89 -11.10
N ASN A 39 -11.47 11.67 -10.31
CA ASN A 39 -12.76 12.25 -10.69
C ASN A 39 -12.64 13.48 -11.61
N GLY A 40 -11.43 13.84 -12.04
CA GLY A 40 -11.19 15.03 -12.86
C GLY A 40 -11.44 16.35 -12.11
N GLN A 41 -11.58 16.31 -10.79
CA GLN A 41 -11.80 17.47 -9.92
C GLN A 41 -10.46 18.13 -9.55
N GLN A 42 -9.57 18.31 -10.53
CA GLN A 42 -8.32 19.03 -10.28
C GLN A 42 -8.62 20.51 -10.08
N PRO A 43 -8.08 21.16 -9.04
CA PRO A 43 -8.17 22.61 -8.92
C PRO A 43 -7.50 23.25 -10.13
N LEU A 44 -8.20 24.19 -10.77
CA LEU A 44 -7.76 25.00 -11.92
C LEU A 44 -6.45 25.81 -11.67
N SER A 45 -5.91 25.77 -10.44
CA SER A 45 -4.77 26.55 -9.98
C SER A 45 -3.61 25.63 -9.60
N LYS A 46 -2.43 25.87 -10.21
CA LYS A 46 -1.15 25.24 -9.87
C LYS A 46 -0.65 25.58 -8.45
N HIS A 47 -1.35 26.44 -7.71
CA HIS A 47 -0.91 27.02 -6.44
C HIS A 47 -1.86 26.77 -5.26
N ILE A 48 -2.89 25.94 -5.39
CA ILE A 48 -3.65 25.49 -4.22
C ILE A 48 -2.91 24.29 -3.65
N ASP A 49 -2.34 24.49 -2.47
CA ASP A 49 -1.68 23.49 -1.63
C ASP A 49 -2.44 22.16 -1.70
N ARG A 50 -1.82 21.15 -2.32
CA ARG A 50 -2.30 19.77 -2.19
C ARG A 50 -2.23 19.46 -0.70
N LYS A 51 -3.39 19.33 -0.06
CA LYS A 51 -3.50 19.12 1.39
C LYS A 51 -2.62 17.93 1.82
N GLY A 52 -2.54 16.89 0.99
CA GLY A 52 -1.66 15.74 1.19
C GLY A 52 -0.16 16.04 1.11
N GLU A 53 0.30 17.05 0.35
CA GLU A 53 1.71 17.48 0.35
C GLU A 53 2.09 18.24 1.61
N SER A 54 1.26 19.21 1.98
CA SER A 54 1.49 20.03 3.17
C SER A 54 1.53 19.17 4.43
N ILE A 55 0.53 18.30 4.62
CA ILE A 55 0.46 17.44 5.81
C ILE A 55 1.59 16.40 5.85
N LEU A 56 2.06 15.91 4.71
CA LEU A 56 3.21 15.00 4.69
C LEU A 56 4.52 15.72 5.02
N GLY A 57 4.67 16.98 4.63
CA GLY A 57 5.79 17.81 5.09
C GLY A 57 5.77 18.00 6.60
N ILE A 58 4.58 18.23 7.18
CA ILE A 58 4.40 18.31 8.64
C ILE A 58 4.72 16.97 9.30
N PHE A 59 4.23 15.86 8.74
CA PHE A 59 4.52 14.51 9.22
C PHE A 59 6.03 14.23 9.23
N ASP A 60 6.73 14.46 8.13
CA ASP A 60 8.16 14.18 8.03
C ASP A 60 8.97 15.02 9.02
N ALA A 61 8.68 16.33 9.10
CA ALA A 61 9.31 17.23 10.06
C ALA A 61 9.05 16.79 11.51
N PHE A 62 7.81 16.43 11.84
CA PHE A 62 7.45 15.96 13.17
C PHE A 62 8.11 14.61 13.48
N MET A 63 8.15 13.69 12.52
CA MET A 63 8.79 12.39 12.68
C MET A 63 10.29 12.58 12.97
N GLN A 64 10.99 13.47 12.26
CA GLN A 64 12.39 13.80 12.53
C GLN A 64 12.59 14.35 13.96
N LEU A 65 11.71 15.25 14.42
CA LEU A 65 11.73 15.78 15.79
C LEU A 65 11.45 14.67 16.83
N PHE A 66 10.49 13.79 16.55
CA PHE A 66 10.19 12.64 17.39
C PHE A 66 11.42 11.73 17.53
N ARG A 67 12.12 11.44 16.42
CA ARG A 67 13.35 10.63 16.44
C ARG A 67 14.44 11.28 17.28
N TYR A 68 14.60 12.60 17.16
CA TYR A 68 15.57 13.36 17.93
C TYR A 68 15.26 13.38 19.43
N ASN A 69 13.99 13.55 19.80
CA ASN A 69 13.54 13.61 21.19
C ASN A 69 13.52 12.24 21.87
N HIS A 70 13.29 11.16 21.13
CA HIS A 70 13.06 9.80 21.66
C HIS A 70 13.97 8.74 21.02
N PRO A 71 15.31 8.88 21.09
CA PRO A 71 16.25 8.01 20.37
C PRO A 71 16.15 6.54 20.81
N ASN A 72 15.91 6.27 22.10
CA ASN A 72 15.80 4.91 22.64
C ASN A 72 14.51 4.17 22.21
N LYS A 73 13.60 4.83 21.48
CA LYS A 73 12.42 4.21 20.90
C LYS A 73 12.63 3.74 19.46
N ILE A 74 13.81 4.04 18.87
CA ILE A 74 14.17 3.73 17.48
C ILE A 74 15.56 3.08 17.48
N ASN A 75 15.62 1.76 17.44
CA ASN A 75 16.85 1.04 17.09
C ASN A 75 16.80 0.67 15.61
N ASP A 76 17.94 0.77 14.92
CA ASP A 76 18.11 0.53 13.48
C ASP A 76 17.79 -0.92 13.01
N ASN A 77 17.49 -1.84 13.94
CA ASN A 77 17.26 -3.27 13.68
C ASN A 77 15.86 -3.76 14.16
N ASP A 78 14.76 -3.21 13.61
CA ASP A 78 13.44 -3.89 13.57
C ASP A 78 12.51 -3.90 14.80
N ALA A 79 12.50 -2.88 15.67
CA ALA A 79 11.26 -2.58 16.40
C ALA A 79 11.21 -1.13 16.83
N TYR A 80 10.42 -0.32 16.12
CA TYR A 80 9.75 0.81 16.74
C TYR A 80 9.16 0.32 18.07
N ASN A 81 9.57 0.86 19.22
CA ASN A 81 8.82 0.67 20.48
C ASN A 81 7.57 1.56 20.48
N LEU A 82 6.90 1.63 19.33
CA LEU A 82 5.65 2.31 19.11
C LEU A 82 4.49 1.35 19.40
N PRO A 83 3.34 1.89 19.87
CA PRO A 83 2.08 1.15 19.93
C PRO A 83 1.75 0.42 18.62
N ARG A 84 1.06 -0.72 18.72
CA ARG A 84 0.73 -1.58 17.56
C ARG A 84 -0.12 -0.83 16.53
N ASP A 85 -1.14 -0.12 16.98
CA ASP A 85 -2.03 0.69 16.15
C ASP A 85 -1.22 1.73 15.35
N LEU A 86 -0.24 2.38 15.99
CA LEU A 86 0.60 3.37 15.33
C LEU A 86 1.51 2.75 14.26
N LYS A 87 2.04 1.55 14.50
CA LYS A 87 2.80 0.79 13.48
C LYS A 87 1.92 0.46 12.28
N ILE A 88 0.68 0.05 12.52
CA ILE A 88 -0.30 -0.23 11.47
C ILE A 88 -0.59 1.05 10.68
N LYS A 89 -0.90 2.17 11.35
CA LYS A 89 -1.14 3.47 10.71
C LYS A 89 0.06 3.95 9.89
N LEU A 90 1.30 3.78 10.39
CA LEU A 90 2.53 4.04 9.63
C LEU A 90 2.63 3.19 8.36
N ARG A 91 2.28 1.90 8.44
CA ARG A 91 2.28 1.02 7.27
C ARG A 91 1.16 1.38 6.29
N ILE A 92 -0.04 1.74 6.76
CA ILE A 92 -1.12 2.27 5.92
C ILE A 92 -0.64 3.53 5.20
N LEU A 93 0.00 4.48 5.90
CA LEU A 93 0.56 5.68 5.28
C LEU A 93 1.61 5.34 4.21
N THR A 94 2.49 4.38 4.49
CA THR A 94 3.51 3.93 3.53
C THR A 94 2.87 3.43 2.24
N VAL A 95 1.94 2.48 2.33
CA VAL A 95 1.21 1.94 1.16
C VAL A 95 0.45 3.06 0.44
N THR A 96 -0.27 3.90 1.18
CA THR A 96 -1.06 5.01 0.63
C THR A 96 -0.19 6.02 -0.13
N ASN A 97 0.94 6.41 0.45
CA ASN A 97 1.86 7.37 -0.16
C ASN A 97 2.47 6.81 -1.46
N LEU A 98 2.95 5.56 -1.43
CA LEU A 98 3.50 4.91 -2.63
C LEU A 98 2.43 4.77 -3.73
N LEU A 99 1.25 4.26 -3.38
CA LEU A 99 0.17 4.00 -4.34
C LEU A 99 -0.38 5.30 -4.97
N CYS A 100 -0.68 6.32 -4.17
CA CYS A 100 -1.34 7.53 -4.66
C CYS A 100 -0.41 8.47 -5.42
N ARG A 101 0.91 8.37 -5.23
CA ARG A 101 1.88 9.33 -5.78
C ARG A 101 2.81 8.77 -6.84
N ARG A 102 2.77 7.45 -7.08
CA ARG A 102 3.57 6.75 -8.11
C ARG A 102 3.51 7.33 -9.52
N TYR A 103 2.47 8.10 -9.85
CA TYR A 103 2.25 8.68 -11.18
C TYR A 103 2.78 10.11 -11.33
N ARG A 104 3.49 10.65 -10.34
CA ARG A 104 4.06 12.00 -10.45
C ARG A 104 5.15 12.04 -11.51
N ALA A 105 5.07 13.06 -12.35
CA ALA A 105 6.00 13.27 -13.45
C ALA A 105 7.44 13.40 -12.95
N SER A 106 8.39 12.90 -13.74
CA SER A 106 9.83 13.04 -13.48
C SER A 106 10.30 14.50 -13.43
N SER A 107 9.53 15.43 -13.97
CA SER A 107 9.75 16.88 -13.89
C SER A 107 9.44 17.46 -12.49
N ASN A 108 8.67 16.75 -11.66
CA ASN A 108 8.37 17.11 -10.28
C ASN A 108 8.22 15.85 -9.40
N PRO A 109 9.34 15.15 -9.12
CA PRO A 109 9.32 13.94 -8.31
C PRO A 109 8.84 14.28 -6.89
N SER A 110 8.04 13.40 -6.29
CA SER A 110 7.69 13.57 -4.88
C SER A 110 8.94 13.39 -4.03
N VAL A 111 9.28 14.37 -3.21
CA VAL A 111 10.35 14.25 -2.20
C VAL A 111 10.05 13.13 -1.20
N PHE A 112 8.78 12.71 -1.09
CA PHE A 112 8.31 11.68 -0.18
C PHE A 112 8.24 10.28 -0.81
N LEU A 113 8.69 10.11 -2.06
CA LEU A 113 8.87 8.78 -2.65
C LEU A 113 10.32 8.33 -2.48
N PRO A 114 10.59 7.01 -2.42
CA PRO A 114 11.95 6.51 -2.31
C PRO A 114 12.82 6.94 -3.50
N SER A 115 14.12 7.14 -3.24
CA SER A 115 15.12 7.40 -4.28
C SER A 115 15.21 6.24 -5.27
N GLU A 116 15.77 6.49 -6.46
CA GLU A 116 15.98 5.44 -7.46
C GLU A 116 16.90 4.33 -6.93
N GLU A 117 17.93 4.70 -6.18
CA GLU A 117 18.84 3.77 -5.50
C GLU A 117 18.10 2.91 -4.48
N THR A 118 17.23 3.51 -3.67
CA THR A 118 16.40 2.79 -2.70
C THR A 118 15.44 1.83 -3.40
N LEU A 119 14.78 2.25 -4.49
CA LEU A 119 13.89 1.39 -5.27
C LEU A 119 14.65 0.23 -5.92
N HIS A 120 15.85 0.47 -6.45
CA HIS A 120 16.67 -0.58 -7.02
C HIS A 120 17.05 -1.62 -5.95
N ALA A 121 17.52 -1.19 -4.78
CA ALA A 121 17.84 -2.09 -3.69
C ALA A 121 16.60 -2.91 -3.25
N HIS A 122 15.44 -2.26 -3.15
CA HIS A 122 14.17 -2.93 -2.82
C HIS A 122 13.78 -3.98 -3.86
N ARG A 123 13.91 -3.68 -5.16
CA ARG A 123 13.64 -4.62 -6.25
C ARG A 123 14.54 -5.84 -6.20
N GLU A 124 15.83 -5.66 -5.96
CA GLU A 124 16.77 -6.78 -5.81
C GLU A 124 16.40 -7.68 -4.62
N CYS A 125 16.05 -7.09 -3.47
CA CYS A 125 15.56 -7.83 -2.31
C CYS A 125 14.27 -8.59 -2.60
N ASN A 126 13.30 -7.96 -3.29
CA ASN A 126 12.03 -8.56 -3.64
C ASN A 126 12.19 -9.72 -4.62
N LYS A 127 13.07 -9.56 -5.61
CA LYS A 127 13.43 -10.61 -6.56
C LYS A 127 14.09 -11.79 -5.85
N ALA A 128 15.06 -11.53 -4.98
CA ALA A 128 15.71 -12.59 -4.19
C ALA A 128 14.74 -13.32 -3.25
N ARG A 129 13.77 -12.62 -2.65
CA ARG A 129 12.67 -13.22 -1.88
C ARG A 129 11.80 -14.12 -2.76
N ALA A 130 11.38 -13.64 -3.93
CA ALA A 130 10.56 -14.42 -4.85
C ALA A 130 11.27 -15.68 -5.34
N GLU A 131 12.55 -15.59 -5.72
CA GLU A 131 13.34 -16.76 -6.15
C GLU A 131 13.46 -17.80 -5.03
N ARG A 132 13.73 -17.39 -3.78
CA ARG A 132 13.74 -18.32 -2.63
C ARG A 132 12.40 -19.05 -2.46
N TRP A 133 11.30 -18.35 -2.67
CA TRP A 133 9.97 -18.95 -2.60
C TRP A 133 9.72 -19.93 -3.74
N LEU A 134 10.09 -19.57 -4.97
CA LEU A 134 9.95 -20.42 -6.16
C LEU A 134 10.83 -21.68 -6.09
N ASP A 135 12.02 -21.58 -5.49
CA ASP A 135 12.90 -22.73 -5.29
C ASP A 135 12.31 -23.77 -4.34
N ARG A 136 11.51 -23.33 -3.36
CA ARG A 136 10.73 -24.19 -2.45
C ARG A 136 9.45 -24.73 -3.09
N ASN A 137 8.87 -23.98 -4.04
CA ASN A 137 7.61 -24.27 -4.71
C ASN A 137 7.81 -24.48 -6.23
N ARG A 138 8.68 -25.42 -6.60
CA ARG A 138 9.13 -25.58 -8.00
C ARG A 138 8.01 -25.92 -8.97
N ASP A 139 7.02 -26.67 -8.50
CA ASP A 139 5.80 -27.03 -9.22
C ASP A 139 4.95 -25.80 -9.59
N ARG A 140 5.04 -24.72 -8.80
CA ARG A 140 4.33 -23.46 -9.03
C ARG A 140 5.10 -22.48 -9.92
N ARG A 141 6.33 -22.82 -10.35
CA ARG A 141 7.15 -21.97 -11.22
C ARG A 141 6.72 -22.10 -12.68
N ILE A 142 6.39 -20.97 -13.31
CA ILE A 142 6.16 -20.93 -14.75
C ILE A 142 7.52 -21.00 -15.46
N SER A 143 7.64 -21.85 -16.47
CA SER A 143 8.85 -21.94 -17.29
C SER A 143 8.99 -20.72 -18.21
N CYS A 144 10.06 -19.94 -18.03
CA CYS A 144 10.44 -18.86 -18.94
C CYS A 144 11.22 -19.40 -20.15
N GLY A 145 11.09 -18.77 -21.31
CA GLY A 145 11.96 -18.98 -22.48
C GLY A 145 11.47 -20.01 -23.50
N THR A 146 10.20 -20.42 -23.49
CA THR A 146 9.66 -21.22 -24.60
C THR A 146 9.35 -20.33 -25.80
N ALA A 147 9.40 -20.85 -27.03
CA ALA A 147 9.07 -20.12 -28.26
C ALA A 147 7.62 -19.57 -28.31
N LYS A 148 6.79 -19.90 -27.30
CA LYS A 148 5.41 -19.42 -27.12
C LYS A 148 5.29 -18.34 -26.03
N GLU A 149 6.38 -17.93 -25.39
CA GLU A 149 6.34 -16.87 -24.39
C GLU A 149 5.99 -15.54 -25.06
N PRO A 150 5.02 -14.77 -24.53
CA PRO A 150 4.73 -13.43 -25.01
C PRO A 150 6.00 -12.58 -24.93
N THR A 151 6.55 -12.23 -26.08
CA THR A 151 7.71 -11.34 -26.13
C THR A 151 7.29 -9.96 -25.62
N PRO A 152 8.18 -9.27 -24.89
CA PRO A 152 7.97 -7.89 -24.52
C PRO A 152 7.49 -7.07 -25.72
N PRO A 153 6.44 -6.25 -25.57
CA PRO A 153 6.01 -5.39 -26.64
C PRO A 153 7.12 -4.41 -27.07
N ASP A 154 7.08 -3.97 -28.32
CA ASP A 154 8.06 -3.00 -28.80
C ASP A 154 8.02 -1.68 -28.02
N LYS A 155 9.08 -0.88 -28.13
CA LYS A 155 9.19 0.39 -27.37
C LYS A 155 8.03 1.35 -27.65
N SER A 156 7.51 1.37 -28.88
CA SER A 156 6.43 2.26 -29.29
C SER A 156 5.09 1.85 -28.66
N PHE A 157 4.87 0.55 -28.51
CA PHE A 157 3.72 -0.02 -27.81
C PHE A 157 3.77 0.32 -26.32
N LEU A 158 4.93 0.14 -25.67
CA LEU A 158 5.09 0.49 -24.25
C LEU A 158 4.86 1.98 -24.00
N GLU A 159 5.33 2.85 -24.89
CA GLU A 159 5.09 4.29 -24.80
C GLU A 159 3.61 4.65 -24.98
N ARG A 160 2.90 3.97 -25.90
CA ARG A 160 1.44 4.12 -26.07
C ARG A 160 0.69 3.69 -24.81
N ASN A 161 1.00 2.50 -24.27
CA ASN A 161 0.36 2.00 -23.06
C ASN A 161 0.57 2.89 -21.86
N ARG A 162 1.78 3.45 -21.66
CA ARG A 162 2.04 4.43 -20.59
C ARG A 162 1.14 5.65 -20.71
N ARG A 163 0.97 6.17 -21.93
CA ARG A 163 0.11 7.31 -22.20
C ARG A 163 -1.36 6.98 -21.94
N ASP A 164 -1.84 5.85 -22.48
CA ASP A 164 -3.22 5.42 -22.36
C ASP A 164 -3.58 5.11 -20.90
N MET A 165 -2.68 4.43 -20.18
CA MET A 165 -2.82 4.20 -18.73
C MET A 165 -2.94 5.53 -17.99
N SER A 166 -2.04 6.48 -18.24
CA SER A 166 -2.04 7.79 -17.56
C SER A 166 -3.35 8.56 -17.78
N LEU A 167 -3.90 8.53 -19.00
CA LEU A 167 -5.21 9.10 -19.31
C LEU A 167 -6.33 8.38 -18.56
N HIS A 168 -6.31 7.04 -18.56
CA HIS A 168 -7.35 6.23 -17.92
C HIS A 168 -7.42 6.42 -16.40
N ILE A 169 -6.28 6.69 -15.75
CA ILE A 169 -6.18 6.84 -14.28
C ILE A 169 -6.28 8.31 -13.81
N GLY A 170 -6.67 9.24 -14.70
CA GLY A 170 -6.92 10.65 -14.37
C GLY A 170 -5.67 11.51 -14.18
N ILE A 171 -4.54 11.16 -14.82
CA ILE A 171 -3.30 11.95 -14.74
C ILE A 171 -3.25 12.91 -15.93
N SER A 172 -3.52 14.18 -15.65
CA SER A 172 -3.51 15.24 -16.66
C SER A 172 -2.08 15.69 -17.02
N HIS A 173 -1.65 15.42 -18.24
CA HIS A 173 -0.41 15.96 -18.82
C HIS A 173 -0.68 17.31 -19.50
N HIS A 174 -1.09 18.34 -18.75
CA HIS A 174 -1.55 19.57 -19.42
C HIS A 174 -0.45 20.40 -20.11
N HIS A 175 0.85 20.23 -19.83
CA HIS A 175 1.87 21.12 -20.43
C HIS A 175 3.29 20.56 -20.65
N ASP A 176 3.58 19.31 -20.32
CA ASP A 176 4.94 18.78 -20.48
C ASP A 176 5.14 18.18 -21.89
N LYS A 177 6.09 18.75 -22.64
CA LYS A 177 6.56 18.21 -23.93
C LYS A 177 7.33 16.89 -23.77
N THR A 178 7.60 16.47 -22.54
CA THR A 178 8.29 15.22 -22.24
C THR A 178 7.31 14.06 -22.30
N PRO A 179 7.66 12.94 -22.95
CA PRO A 179 6.81 11.76 -22.97
C PRO A 179 6.52 11.30 -21.53
N PRO A 180 5.32 10.74 -21.28
CA PRO A 180 4.97 10.22 -19.97
C PRO A 180 6.00 9.16 -19.58
N VAL A 181 6.84 9.49 -18.60
CA VAL A 181 7.68 8.51 -17.93
C VAL A 181 6.71 7.60 -17.17
N GLY A 182 6.88 6.29 -17.32
CA GLY A 182 6.07 5.32 -16.57
C GLY A 182 6.15 5.56 -15.06
N PRO A 183 5.32 4.89 -14.26
CA PRO A 183 5.31 5.10 -12.82
C PRO A 183 6.72 4.87 -12.25
N THR A 184 7.17 5.81 -11.42
CA THR A 184 8.48 5.72 -10.74
C THR A 184 8.50 4.52 -9.80
N VAL A 185 7.41 4.34 -9.08
CA VAL A 185 7.12 3.20 -8.19
C VAL A 185 6.09 2.27 -8.84
N THR A 186 6.45 0.99 -9.02
CA THR A 186 5.58 -0.04 -9.60
C THR A 186 4.65 -0.64 -8.55
N LEU A 187 3.56 -1.28 -8.96
CA LEU A 187 2.74 -2.09 -8.04
C LEU A 187 3.57 -3.24 -7.47
N LEU A 188 4.51 -3.78 -8.23
CA LEU A 188 5.41 -4.83 -7.74
C LEU A 188 6.32 -4.31 -6.59
N ASP A 189 6.72 -3.04 -6.63
CA ASP A 189 7.45 -2.38 -5.53
C ASP A 189 6.58 -2.21 -4.27
N ILE A 190 5.26 -2.02 -4.44
CA ILE A 190 4.29 -1.76 -3.35
C ILE A 190 3.77 -3.06 -2.74
N LEU A 191 3.70 -4.14 -3.52
CA LEU A 191 3.10 -5.41 -3.10
C LEU A 191 3.67 -5.96 -1.77
N PRO A 192 4.99 -5.95 -1.49
CA PRO A 192 5.52 -6.34 -0.19
C PRO A 192 4.95 -5.55 0.99
N GLU A 193 4.79 -4.24 0.82
CA GLU A 193 4.24 -3.34 1.83
C GLU A 193 2.78 -3.69 2.15
N CYS A 194 2.01 -4.04 1.13
CA CYS A 194 0.64 -4.53 1.28
C CYS A 194 0.59 -5.90 1.98
N MET A 195 1.47 -6.83 1.60
CA MET A 195 1.54 -8.16 2.23
C MET A 195 1.89 -8.06 3.71
N ASP A 196 2.83 -7.18 4.07
CA ASP A 196 3.21 -6.93 5.45
C ASP A 196 2.08 -6.23 6.23
N LEU A 197 1.38 -5.28 5.62
CA LEU A 197 0.18 -4.68 6.22
C LEU A 197 -0.87 -5.75 6.54
N CYS A 198 -1.20 -6.62 5.59
CA CYS A 198 -2.15 -7.72 5.81
C CYS A 198 -1.72 -8.66 6.93
N ARG A 199 -0.42 -8.95 7.08
CA ARG A 199 0.09 -9.73 8.22
C ARG A 199 -0.11 -8.99 9.54
N MET A 200 0.08 -7.67 9.55
CA MET A 200 -0.09 -6.87 10.77
C MET A 200 -1.55 -6.84 11.24
N VAL A 201 -2.51 -6.72 10.33
CA VAL A 201 -3.94 -6.56 10.64
C VAL A 201 -4.76 -7.85 10.47
N PHE A 202 -4.08 -9.00 10.38
CA PHE A 202 -4.70 -10.27 10.01
C PHE A 202 -5.95 -10.62 10.85
N TYR A 203 -5.84 -10.50 12.17
CA TYR A 203 -6.93 -10.76 13.12
C TYR A 203 -7.97 -9.64 13.21
N ASP A 204 -7.67 -8.46 12.65
CA ASP A 204 -8.53 -7.28 12.71
C ASP A 204 -9.49 -7.20 11.51
N ILE A 205 -9.24 -7.95 10.43
CA ILE A 205 -10.08 -7.94 9.21
C ILE A 205 -11.17 -9.03 9.32
N PRO A 206 -12.46 -8.65 9.39
CA PRO A 206 -13.54 -9.60 9.65
C PRO A 206 -13.99 -10.43 8.43
N ASP A 207 -13.62 -10.02 7.22
CA ASP A 207 -14.08 -10.61 5.95
C ASP A 207 -12.90 -11.09 5.09
N LYS A 208 -13.08 -12.18 4.35
CA LYS A 208 -12.07 -12.78 3.47
C LYS A 208 -11.87 -12.03 2.15
N SER A 209 -12.64 -10.96 1.88
CA SER A 209 -12.50 -10.15 0.66
C SER A 209 -11.11 -9.52 0.47
N TRP A 210 -10.32 -9.36 1.54
CA TRP A 210 -8.93 -8.91 1.43
C TRP A 210 -8.06 -9.86 0.61
N MET A 211 -8.34 -11.17 0.64
CA MET A 211 -7.57 -12.16 -0.12
C MET A 211 -7.77 -11.93 -1.62
N GLU A 212 -9.01 -11.70 -2.05
CA GLU A 212 -9.33 -11.41 -3.44
C GLU A 212 -8.67 -10.09 -3.88
N LEU A 213 -8.68 -9.08 -3.02
CA LEU A 213 -8.04 -7.79 -3.29
C LEU A 213 -6.52 -7.93 -3.50
N LEU A 214 -5.83 -8.71 -2.66
CA LEU A 214 -4.40 -8.97 -2.81
C LEU A 214 -4.09 -9.77 -4.08
N VAL A 215 -4.92 -10.77 -4.43
CA VAL A 215 -4.75 -11.52 -5.68
C VAL A 215 -4.95 -10.59 -6.90
N GLN A 216 -5.93 -9.68 -6.85
CA GLN A 216 -6.07 -8.63 -7.86
C GLN A 216 -4.84 -7.71 -7.90
N PHE A 217 -4.24 -7.42 -6.74
CA PHE A 217 -2.99 -6.66 -6.67
C PHE A 217 -1.85 -7.37 -7.41
N MET A 218 -1.67 -8.67 -7.17
CA MET A 218 -0.66 -9.48 -7.86
C MET A 218 -0.88 -9.53 -9.37
N LEU A 219 -2.14 -9.68 -9.81
CA LEU A 219 -2.52 -9.62 -11.23
C LEU A 219 -2.09 -8.29 -11.86
N HIS A 220 -2.49 -7.17 -11.25
CA HIS A 220 -2.16 -5.86 -11.79
C HIS A 220 -0.67 -5.54 -11.72
N ALA A 221 0.05 -6.02 -10.70
CA ALA A 221 1.50 -5.89 -10.63
C ALA A 221 2.20 -6.64 -11.79
N ALA A 222 1.79 -7.88 -12.07
CA ALA A 222 2.34 -8.63 -13.19
C ALA A 222 2.01 -7.99 -14.56
N ILE A 223 0.76 -7.53 -14.74
CA ILE A 223 0.32 -6.85 -15.96
C ILE A 223 1.09 -5.55 -16.17
N GLU A 224 1.31 -4.77 -15.11
CA GLU A 224 2.06 -3.52 -15.20
C GLU A 224 3.51 -3.76 -15.61
N GLU A 225 4.20 -4.73 -15.00
CA GLU A 225 5.55 -5.09 -15.40
C GLU A 225 5.64 -5.52 -16.88
N PHE A 226 4.62 -6.23 -17.37
CA PHE A 226 4.58 -6.64 -18.76
C PHE A 226 4.23 -5.49 -19.73
N LEU A 227 3.09 -4.83 -19.53
CA LEU A 227 2.55 -3.82 -20.46
C LEU A 227 3.22 -2.44 -20.37
N ILE A 228 3.87 -2.13 -19.24
CA ILE A 228 4.45 -0.81 -18.97
C ILE A 228 5.98 -0.88 -18.91
N ARG A 229 6.55 -1.92 -18.30
CA ARG A 229 8.02 -2.10 -18.20
C ARG A 229 8.61 -2.97 -19.30
N GLY A 230 7.81 -3.81 -19.96
CA GLY A 230 8.29 -4.75 -20.98
C GLY A 230 9.04 -5.94 -20.39
N LYS A 231 8.77 -6.30 -19.13
CA LYS A 231 9.27 -7.54 -18.52
C LYS A 231 8.50 -8.73 -19.10
N PRO A 232 9.11 -9.90 -19.36
CA PRO A 232 8.35 -11.08 -19.79
C PRO A 232 7.26 -11.45 -18.77
N ILE A 233 6.06 -11.78 -19.24
CA ILE A 233 4.90 -12.01 -18.35
C ILE A 233 5.13 -13.18 -17.39
N ALA A 234 5.87 -14.22 -17.79
CA ALA A 234 6.19 -15.33 -16.91
C ALA A 234 7.11 -14.91 -15.75
N GLU A 235 8.12 -14.08 -16.04
CA GLU A 235 8.99 -13.54 -15.00
C GLU A 235 8.21 -12.61 -14.05
N ALA A 236 7.40 -11.71 -14.60
CA ALA A 236 6.55 -10.80 -13.81
C ALA A 236 5.55 -11.56 -12.92
N ALA A 237 4.85 -12.56 -13.46
CA ALA A 237 3.90 -13.37 -12.71
C ALA A 237 4.58 -14.27 -11.68
N ASN A 238 5.74 -14.84 -11.99
CA ASN A 238 6.50 -15.61 -11.01
C ASN A 238 6.89 -14.76 -9.80
N GLU A 239 7.32 -13.52 -10.01
CA GLU A 239 7.71 -12.63 -8.91
C GLU A 239 6.50 -12.12 -8.11
N ALA A 240 5.45 -11.66 -8.79
CA ALA A 240 4.26 -11.08 -8.15
C ALA A 240 3.48 -12.11 -7.32
N PHE A 241 3.45 -13.38 -7.74
CA PHE A 241 2.66 -14.43 -7.06
C PHE A 241 3.47 -15.29 -6.10
N ALA A 242 4.77 -15.01 -5.91
CA ALA A 242 5.64 -15.78 -5.03
C ALA A 242 5.44 -15.43 -3.55
N TRP A 243 4.26 -15.68 -3.00
CA TRP A 243 3.90 -15.35 -1.62
C TRP A 243 3.14 -16.48 -0.93
N ASN A 244 3.49 -16.75 0.33
CA ASN A 244 2.69 -17.58 1.23
C ASN A 244 1.47 -16.81 1.74
N TYR A 245 0.59 -17.53 2.42
CA TYR A 245 -0.48 -16.93 3.20
C TYR A 245 0.11 -15.95 4.24
N PRO A 246 -0.45 -14.75 4.43
CA PRO A 246 0.14 -13.75 5.35
C PRO A 246 0.36 -14.22 6.79
N ASP A 247 -0.49 -15.12 7.30
CA ASP A 247 -0.44 -15.71 8.65
C ASP A 247 0.33 -17.05 8.70
N ASP A 248 1.12 -17.36 7.66
CA ASP A 248 2.02 -18.51 7.63
C ASP A 248 3.24 -18.23 8.54
N VAL A 249 2.98 -18.06 9.84
CA VAL A 249 3.97 -18.37 10.86
C VAL A 249 4.16 -19.87 10.75
N GLU A 250 5.39 -20.32 10.51
CA GLU A 250 5.75 -21.73 10.63
C GLU A 250 5.08 -22.23 11.91
N VAL A 251 4.06 -23.08 11.79
CA VAL A 251 3.27 -23.57 12.91
C VAL A 251 4.20 -24.47 13.72
N GLU A 252 5.07 -23.86 14.52
CA GLU A 252 5.74 -24.51 15.63
C GLU A 252 4.64 -24.87 16.61
N GLU A 253 4.07 -26.05 16.41
CA GLU A 253 3.28 -26.86 17.34
C GLU A 253 2.60 -26.07 18.47
N ALA A 254 1.84 -25.04 18.10
CA ALA A 254 1.04 -24.33 19.08
C ALA A 254 -0.09 -25.27 19.50
N ASN A 255 -0.22 -25.46 20.81
CA ASN A 255 -1.26 -26.24 21.49
C ASN A 255 -2.65 -25.57 21.35
N GLY A 256 -3.01 -25.13 20.15
CA GLY A 256 -4.33 -24.59 19.83
C GLY A 256 -5.37 -25.70 19.65
N ASP A 257 -6.61 -25.37 19.96
CA ASP A 257 -7.77 -26.25 19.81
C ASP A 257 -7.93 -26.71 18.35
N GLN A 258 -8.50 -27.91 18.18
CA GLN A 258 -8.62 -28.59 16.87
C GLN A 258 -9.43 -27.78 15.84
N ASP A 259 -10.34 -26.91 16.32
CA ASP A 259 -11.22 -26.09 15.47
C ASP A 259 -10.46 -24.94 14.79
N ASP A 260 -9.59 -24.25 15.54
CA ASP A 260 -8.75 -23.15 15.02
C ASP A 260 -7.76 -23.62 13.95
N LYS A 261 -7.21 -24.84 14.11
CA LYS A 261 -6.32 -25.45 13.12
C LYS A 261 -7.03 -25.77 11.80
N THR A 262 -8.31 -26.17 11.87
CA THR A 262 -9.10 -26.51 10.69
C THR A 262 -9.47 -25.24 9.90
N HIS A 263 -9.87 -24.17 10.59
CA HIS A 263 -10.15 -22.88 9.97
C HIS A 263 -8.92 -22.23 9.31
N ALA A 264 -7.74 -22.31 9.93
CA ALA A 264 -6.50 -21.83 9.34
C ALA A 264 -6.13 -22.61 8.07
N ALA A 265 -6.23 -23.94 8.09
CA ALA A 265 -5.96 -24.79 6.93
C ALA A 265 -6.91 -24.49 5.75
N ASP A 266 -8.20 -24.29 6.02
CA ASP A 266 -9.18 -23.90 5.00
C ASP A 266 -8.84 -22.55 4.36
N ASN A 267 -8.42 -21.57 5.17
CA ASN A 267 -8.02 -20.26 4.69
C ASN A 267 -6.76 -20.31 3.82
N ILE A 268 -5.76 -21.09 4.23
CA ILE A 268 -4.54 -21.32 3.44
C ILE A 268 -4.90 -21.97 2.10
N SER A 269 -5.71 -23.03 2.10
CA SER A 269 -6.15 -23.71 0.88
C SER A 269 -6.93 -22.77 -0.05
N GLN A 270 -7.81 -21.93 0.52
CA GLN A 270 -8.57 -20.94 -0.24
C GLN A 270 -7.65 -19.90 -0.90
N TRP A 271 -6.69 -19.36 -0.13
CA TRP A 271 -5.67 -18.43 -0.64
C TRP A 271 -4.87 -19.03 -1.80
N GLU A 272 -4.33 -20.23 -1.61
CA GLU A 272 -3.52 -20.90 -2.63
C GLU A 272 -4.33 -21.15 -3.89
N THR A 273 -5.57 -21.62 -3.76
CA THR A 273 -6.48 -21.84 -4.89
C THR A 273 -6.74 -20.54 -5.67
N MET A 274 -7.03 -19.43 -4.98
CA MET A 274 -7.29 -18.14 -5.65
C MET A 274 -6.02 -17.59 -6.32
N ARG A 275 -4.89 -17.63 -5.60
CA ARG A 275 -3.60 -17.16 -6.09
C ARG A 275 -3.16 -17.94 -7.34
N ASP A 276 -3.21 -19.26 -7.27
CA ASP A 276 -2.71 -20.13 -8.34
C ASP A 276 -3.64 -20.07 -9.55
N SER A 277 -4.96 -20.06 -9.35
CA SER A 277 -5.95 -19.86 -10.43
C SER A 277 -5.77 -18.51 -11.14
N ALA A 278 -5.54 -17.44 -10.39
CA ALA A 278 -5.25 -16.12 -10.97
C ALA A 278 -3.92 -16.11 -11.74
N LYS A 279 -2.88 -16.75 -11.20
CA LYS A 279 -1.58 -16.88 -11.89
C LYS A 279 -1.71 -17.68 -13.19
N GLU A 280 -2.45 -18.78 -13.18
CA GLU A 280 -2.71 -19.63 -14.34
C GLU A 280 -3.47 -18.88 -15.44
N SER A 281 -4.29 -17.88 -15.11
CA SER A 281 -5.05 -17.11 -16.10
C SER A 281 -4.18 -16.37 -17.13
N PHE A 282 -2.90 -16.10 -16.81
CA PHE A 282 -1.93 -15.55 -17.76
C PHE A 282 -1.46 -16.56 -18.81
N PHE A 283 -1.68 -17.85 -18.59
CA PHE A 283 -1.11 -18.93 -19.38
C PHE A 283 -2.21 -19.79 -19.99
N ASP A 284 -2.12 -20.00 -21.29
CA ASP A 284 -3.05 -20.88 -21.97
C ASP A 284 -2.54 -22.31 -21.87
N THR A 285 -3.25 -23.13 -21.10
CA THR A 285 -2.97 -24.56 -20.98
C THR A 285 -3.23 -25.33 -22.28
N ARG A 286 -4.01 -24.75 -23.22
CA ARG A 286 -4.44 -25.37 -24.47
C ARG A 286 -3.80 -24.76 -25.73
N GLY A 287 -3.16 -23.60 -25.61
CA GLY A 287 -2.43 -22.90 -26.69
C GLY A 287 -3.31 -22.39 -27.84
N VAL A 288 -4.58 -22.09 -27.56
CA VAL A 288 -5.62 -21.61 -28.47
C VAL A 288 -5.72 -20.07 -28.51
N GLN A 289 -5.42 -19.38 -27.41
CA GLN A 289 -5.63 -17.94 -27.23
C GLN A 289 -4.31 -17.16 -27.18
N ASP A 290 -4.25 -16.07 -27.94
CA ASP A 290 -3.14 -15.11 -27.89
C ASP A 290 -3.06 -14.42 -26.52
N TRP A 291 -1.89 -13.83 -26.20
CA TRP A 291 -1.69 -13.12 -24.93
C TRP A 291 -2.51 -11.83 -24.82
N GLU A 292 -2.72 -11.08 -25.91
CA GLU A 292 -3.50 -9.83 -25.90
C GLU A 292 -4.94 -10.13 -25.47
N SER A 293 -5.52 -11.16 -26.08
CA SER A 293 -6.87 -11.62 -25.76
C SER A 293 -7.01 -12.11 -24.31
N ARG A 294 -5.96 -12.74 -23.75
CA ARG A 294 -5.94 -13.20 -22.35
C ARG A 294 -5.83 -12.04 -21.37
N ILE A 295 -4.86 -11.15 -21.56
CA ILE A 295 -4.70 -9.98 -20.70
C ILE A 295 -5.93 -9.07 -20.81
N GLY A 296 -6.49 -8.90 -22.02
CA GLY A 296 -7.75 -8.21 -22.25
C GLY A 296 -8.89 -8.82 -21.43
N GLY A 297 -9.06 -10.14 -21.47
CA GLY A 297 -10.07 -10.83 -20.66
C GLY A 297 -9.87 -10.68 -19.14
N ILE A 298 -8.61 -10.66 -18.67
CA ILE A 298 -8.31 -10.38 -17.25
C ILE A 298 -8.70 -8.95 -16.90
N LEU A 299 -8.35 -7.97 -17.73
CA LEU A 299 -8.66 -6.55 -17.51
C LEU A 299 -10.15 -6.24 -17.64
N ASP A 300 -10.89 -6.96 -18.47
CA ASP A 300 -12.35 -6.85 -18.57
C ASP A 300 -13.02 -7.40 -17.30
N LYS A 301 -12.51 -8.51 -16.77
CA LYS A 301 -13.01 -9.13 -15.53
C LYS A 301 -12.61 -8.33 -14.28
N TYR A 302 -11.40 -7.78 -14.27
CA TYR A 302 -10.82 -7.00 -13.18
C TYR A 302 -10.30 -5.66 -13.71
N PRO A 303 -11.19 -4.68 -13.96
CA PRO A 303 -10.77 -3.37 -14.45
C PRO A 303 -9.87 -2.65 -13.44
N PHE A 304 -8.73 -2.14 -13.90
CA PHE A 304 -7.75 -1.44 -13.06
C PHE A 304 -8.37 -0.28 -12.26
N ILE A 305 -9.28 0.47 -12.89
CA ILE A 305 -9.95 1.61 -12.24
C ILE A 305 -10.74 1.19 -11.00
N LEU A 306 -11.42 0.04 -11.05
CA LEU A 306 -12.19 -0.52 -9.94
C LEU A 306 -11.27 -1.13 -8.89
N PHE A 307 -10.18 -1.76 -9.30
CA PHE A 307 -9.15 -2.26 -8.40
C PHE A 307 -8.54 -1.13 -7.57
N GLU A 308 -8.11 -0.03 -8.19
CA GLU A 308 -7.53 1.10 -7.46
C GLU A 308 -8.56 1.72 -6.50
N GLU A 309 -9.84 1.84 -6.90
CA GLU A 309 -10.92 2.29 -6.01
C GLU A 309 -11.08 1.38 -4.78
N ARG A 310 -11.08 0.06 -5.00
CA ARG A 310 -11.20 -0.93 -3.92
C ARG A 310 -10.04 -0.84 -2.94
N ILE A 311 -8.80 -0.67 -3.41
CA ILE A 311 -7.65 -0.50 -2.50
C ILE A 311 -7.77 0.78 -1.69
N LEU A 312 -8.10 1.90 -2.34
CA LEU A 312 -8.22 3.18 -1.63
C LEU A 312 -9.30 3.10 -0.54
N LYS A 313 -10.44 2.48 -0.84
CA LYS A 313 -11.49 2.22 0.14
C LYS A 313 -11.01 1.30 1.26
N TRP A 314 -10.31 0.22 0.92
CA TRP A 314 -9.78 -0.73 1.90
C TRP A 314 -8.77 -0.07 2.85
N LEU A 315 -7.87 0.79 2.36
CA LEU A 315 -6.91 1.52 3.19
C LEU A 315 -7.61 2.45 4.20
N ILE A 316 -8.71 3.11 3.81
CA ILE A 316 -9.52 3.92 4.72
C ILE A 316 -10.26 3.04 5.73
N GLN A 317 -10.84 1.92 5.30
CA GLN A 317 -11.48 0.97 6.21
C GLN A 317 -10.50 0.42 7.24
N LEU A 318 -9.27 0.09 6.83
CA LEU A 318 -8.22 -0.33 7.76
C LEU A 318 -7.88 0.77 8.77
N LEU A 319 -7.81 2.02 8.33
CA LEU A 319 -7.59 3.16 9.23
C LEU A 319 -8.73 3.31 10.24
N GLU A 320 -9.98 3.13 9.80
CA GLU A 320 -11.18 3.22 10.64
C GLU A 320 -11.36 2.04 11.60
N LEU A 321 -10.74 0.89 11.31
CA LEU A 321 -10.65 -0.24 12.25
C LEU A 321 -9.63 0.00 13.37
N GLN A 322 -8.73 0.97 13.21
CA GLN A 322 -7.83 1.36 14.28
C GLN A 322 -8.48 2.42 15.17
N ASP A 323 -8.06 2.49 16.44
CA ASP A 323 -8.54 3.50 17.38
C ASP A 323 -8.31 4.91 16.81
N SER A 324 -9.37 5.72 16.86
CA SER A 324 -9.29 7.11 16.40
C SER A 324 -8.35 7.89 17.31
N SER A 325 -7.49 8.71 16.70
CA SER A 325 -6.58 9.57 17.47
C SER A 325 -7.37 10.44 18.44
N ILE A 326 -6.96 10.49 19.71
CA ILE A 326 -7.59 11.34 20.74
C ILE A 326 -7.76 12.78 20.25
N LEU A 327 -6.74 13.34 19.59
CA LEU A 327 -6.81 14.71 19.07
C LEU A 327 -7.83 14.86 17.92
N MET A 328 -8.04 13.80 17.13
CA MET A 328 -9.06 13.77 16.09
C MET A 328 -10.47 13.68 16.69
N GLN A 329 -10.64 12.85 17.73
CA GLN A 329 -11.90 12.77 18.46
C GLN A 329 -12.27 14.15 19.05
N LEU A 330 -11.31 14.82 19.69
CA LEU A 330 -11.52 16.15 20.28
C LEU A 330 -11.89 17.20 19.20
N GLU A 331 -11.27 17.16 18.02
CA GLU A 331 -11.64 18.03 16.89
C GLU A 331 -13.09 17.78 16.41
N GLU A 332 -13.58 16.54 16.55
CA GLU A 332 -14.96 16.15 16.25
C GLU A 332 -15.95 16.39 17.41
N GLY A 333 -15.47 16.96 18.53
CA GLY A 333 -16.29 17.20 19.73
C GLY A 333 -16.68 15.93 20.48
N LYS A 334 -15.88 14.87 20.38
CA LYS A 334 -16.10 13.58 21.05
C LYS A 334 -14.84 13.16 21.80
N LEU A 335 -15.01 12.37 22.86
CA LEU A 335 -13.91 11.67 23.49
C LEU A 335 -14.41 10.31 23.97
N GLU A 336 -13.74 9.25 23.55
CA GLU A 336 -14.07 7.90 23.97
C GLU A 336 -14.06 7.78 25.49
N GLY A 337 -15.11 7.15 26.04
CA GLY A 337 -15.32 7.04 27.48
C GLY A 337 -16.06 8.22 28.13
N LEU A 338 -16.33 9.31 27.40
CA LEU A 338 -17.13 10.45 27.87
C LEU A 338 -18.42 10.60 27.04
N THR A 339 -19.47 11.18 27.64
CA THR A 339 -20.63 11.68 26.88
C THR A 339 -20.26 12.94 26.09
N VAL A 340 -21.15 13.37 25.20
CA VAL A 340 -20.97 14.63 24.45
C VAL A 340 -20.91 15.83 25.40
N GLU A 341 -21.78 15.84 26.43
CA GLU A 341 -21.80 16.90 27.44
C GLU A 341 -20.52 16.89 28.29
N GLU A 342 -20.04 15.72 28.70
CA GLU A 342 -18.79 15.58 29.46
C GLU A 342 -17.57 15.99 28.62
N THR A 343 -17.59 15.69 27.31
CA THR A 343 -16.54 16.12 26.38
C THR A 343 -16.54 17.63 26.21
N GLU A 344 -17.72 18.25 26.08
CA GLU A 344 -17.86 19.71 25.98
C GLU A 344 -17.39 20.41 27.27
N GLU A 345 -17.74 19.87 28.44
CA GLU A 345 -17.25 20.39 29.72
C GLU A 345 -15.73 20.27 29.82
N PHE A 346 -15.16 19.13 29.42
CA PHE A 346 -13.72 18.91 29.36
C PHE A 346 -13.02 19.91 28.43
N MET A 347 -13.49 20.05 27.19
CA MET A 347 -12.98 20.99 26.18
C MET A 347 -12.98 22.43 26.71
N ASN A 348 -14.10 22.86 27.31
CA ASN A 348 -14.23 24.18 27.94
C ASN A 348 -13.21 24.39 29.08
N LYS A 349 -12.94 23.34 29.87
CA LYS A 349 -11.98 23.38 30.98
C LYS A 349 -10.52 23.47 30.50
N VAL A 350 -10.19 22.80 29.38
CA VAL A 350 -8.83 22.83 28.81
C VAL A 350 -8.61 23.96 27.79
N GLY A 351 -9.64 24.75 27.50
CA GLY A 351 -9.55 25.93 26.64
C GLY A 351 -9.54 25.62 25.13
N VAL A 352 -9.99 24.43 24.74
CA VAL A 352 -10.23 24.06 23.33
C VAL A 352 -11.70 24.37 23.03
N ARG A 353 -11.96 25.23 22.03
CA ARG A 353 -13.31 25.66 21.65
C ARG A 353 -13.66 25.20 20.25
#